data_AF-A0A543ITQ4-F1
#
_entry.id   AF-A0A543ITQ4-F1
#
_cell.length_a   1.000
_cell.length_b   1.000
_cell.length_c   1.000
_cell.angle_alpha   90.00
_cell.angle_beta   90.00
_cell.angle_gamma   90.00
#
_symmetry.space_group_name_H-M   'P 1'
#
loop_
_entity.id
_entity.type
_entity.pdbx_description
1 polymer ?
#
loop_
_entity_poly.entity_id
_entity_poly.type
_entity_poly.pdbx_seq_one_letter_code
_entity_poly.pdbx_strand_id
1 'polypeptide(L)'
;MAVRDDTVIYQRDILSRWPDRVCWAGLLALGVVMPIVQPGKDGAPFVVDSLAYVAVWGIPFWIALLTLWSLRRYGRVTVTRCELRVGRERIPVHHLDRAYVYLLATELPALAGRLPDLPDLPWDRLRAIRDARPARLLGGAYAEPIGVASYPLMLKDGTAVAVATRDPAGMVKALLAVVPEG
;
A
#
# COMPACT_ATOMS: atom_id res chain seq x y z
N MET A 1 24.07 8.32 18.53
CA MET A 1 23.38 7.39 17.62
C MET A 1 21.98 7.17 18.18
N ALA A 2 20.97 7.84 17.64
CA ALA A 2 19.60 7.64 18.10
C ALA A 2 19.12 6.25 17.68
N VAL A 3 18.68 5.45 18.65
CA VAL A 3 18.07 4.14 18.43
C VAL A 3 16.83 4.36 17.56
N ARG A 4 16.88 3.87 16.32
CA ARG A 4 15.75 3.91 15.38
C ARG A 4 14.71 2.93 15.92
N ASP A 5 13.73 3.44 16.65
CA ASP A 5 12.63 2.64 17.18
C ASP A 5 11.69 2.29 16.01
N ASP A 6 12.07 1.23 15.28
CA ASP A 6 11.39 0.72 14.08
C ASP A 6 10.09 -0.04 14.42
N THR A 7 9.52 0.18 15.60
CA THR A 7 8.25 -0.43 15.99
C THR A 7 7.15 -0.01 15.03
N VAL A 8 6.64 -0.99 14.29
CA VAL A 8 5.59 -0.83 13.29
C VAL A 8 4.26 -0.68 14.01
N ILE A 9 3.68 0.51 13.93
CA ILE A 9 2.38 0.83 14.56
C ILE A 9 1.24 0.47 13.61
N TYR A 10 1.47 0.66 12.31
CA TYR A 10 0.49 0.34 11.29
C TYR A 10 1.16 -0.15 10.01
N GLN A 11 0.62 -1.23 9.46
CA GLN A 11 1.06 -1.77 8.18
C GLN A 11 -0.14 -2.27 7.40
N ARG A 12 -0.28 -1.80 6.16
CA ARG A 12 -1.32 -2.27 5.25
C ARG A 12 -0.79 -2.44 3.84
N ASP A 13 -1.15 -3.58 3.23
CA ASP A 13 -0.89 -3.83 1.82
C ASP A 13 -2.02 -3.20 0.99
N ILE A 14 -1.66 -2.53 -0.10
CA ILE A 14 -2.64 -1.94 -1.05
C ILE A 14 -3.46 -3.01 -1.78
N LEU A 15 -2.92 -4.21 -1.99
CA LEU A 15 -3.55 -5.24 -2.83
C LEU A 15 -4.10 -6.41 -2.01
N SER A 16 -5.26 -6.93 -2.43
CA SER A 16 -5.87 -8.13 -1.81
C SER A 16 -5.04 -9.38 -2.13
N ARG A 17 -5.12 -10.40 -1.27
CA ARG A 17 -4.44 -11.70 -1.43
C ARG A 17 -5.16 -12.68 -2.37
N TRP A 18 -6.43 -12.41 -2.71
CA TRP A 18 -7.22 -13.31 -3.56
C TRP A 18 -6.62 -13.53 -4.96
N PRO A 19 -6.14 -12.49 -5.69
CA PRO A 19 -5.55 -12.68 -7.02
C PRO A 19 -4.40 -13.68 -7.05
N ASP A 20 -3.56 -13.72 -6.01
CA ASP A 20 -2.50 -14.73 -5.90
C ASP A 20 -3.07 -16.14 -5.86
N ARG A 21 -4.16 -16.34 -5.11
CA ARG A 21 -4.80 -17.66 -5.01
C ARG A 21 -5.31 -18.11 -6.37
N VAL A 22 -5.84 -17.20 -7.18
CA VAL A 22 -6.27 -17.50 -8.55
C VAL A 22 -5.07 -17.87 -9.43
N CYS A 23 -3.97 -17.12 -9.35
CA CYS A 23 -2.78 -17.45 -10.13
C CYS A 23 -2.17 -18.80 -9.74
N TRP A 24 -2.07 -19.08 -8.44
CA TRP A 24 -1.62 -20.38 -7.94
C TRP A 24 -2.55 -21.52 -8.33
N ALA A 25 -3.86 -21.32 -8.24
CA ALA A 25 -4.84 -22.30 -8.70
C ALA A 25 -4.70 -22.58 -10.20
N GLY A 26 -4.48 -21.54 -11.02
CA GLY A 26 -4.21 -21.69 -12.45
C GLY A 26 -2.95 -22.50 -12.76
N LEU A 27 -1.85 -22.22 -12.05
CA LEU A 27 -0.61 -23.01 -12.17
C LEU A 27 -0.79 -24.47 -11.75
N LEU A 28 -1.51 -24.73 -10.65
CA LEU A 28 -1.82 -26.09 -10.21
C LEU A 28 -2.70 -26.82 -11.22
N ALA A 29 -3.76 -26.16 -11.73
CA ALA A 29 -4.62 -26.73 -12.74
C ALA A 29 -3.84 -27.07 -14.01
N LEU A 30 -2.95 -26.18 -14.46
CA LEU A 30 -2.08 -26.41 -15.60
C LEU A 30 -1.16 -27.62 -15.39
N GLY A 31 -0.49 -27.70 -14.23
CA GLY A 31 0.43 -28.78 -13.88
C GLY A 31 -0.23 -30.15 -13.68
N VAL A 32 -1.54 -30.18 -13.41
CA VAL A 32 -2.30 -31.44 -13.27
C VAL A 32 -2.98 -31.83 -14.58
N VAL A 33 -3.67 -30.90 -15.23
CA VAL A 33 -4.53 -31.22 -16.39
C VAL A 33 -3.70 -31.49 -17.64
N MET A 34 -2.67 -30.69 -17.92
CA MET A 34 -1.90 -30.85 -19.15
C MET A 34 -1.19 -32.20 -19.28
N PRO A 35 -0.45 -32.71 -18.28
CA PRO A 35 0.18 -34.03 -18.38
C PRO A 35 -0.82 -35.19 -18.42
N ILE A 36 -2.06 -35.00 -17.97
CA ILE A 36 -3.15 -36.00 -18.14
C ILE A 36 -3.66 -36.00 -19.59
N VAL A 37 -3.84 -34.81 -20.19
CA VAL A 37 -4.41 -34.66 -21.54
C VAL A 37 -3.36 -34.92 -22.63
N GLN A 38 -2.11 -34.53 -22.39
CA GLN A 38 -0.97 -34.68 -23.28
C GLN A 38 0.21 -35.25 -22.50
N PRO A 39 0.22 -36.56 -22.22
CA PRO A 39 1.33 -37.17 -21.52
C PRO A 39 2.61 -37.08 -22.36
N GLY A 40 3.72 -36.75 -21.70
CA GLY A 40 5.05 -36.70 -22.29
C GLY A 40 5.40 -37.99 -23.04
N LYS A 41 5.95 -37.84 -24.25
CA LYS A 41 6.22 -38.95 -25.18
C LYS A 41 7.29 -39.93 -24.71
N ASP A 42 8.12 -39.54 -23.74
CA ASP A 42 9.35 -40.25 -23.39
C ASP A 42 9.23 -41.11 -22.12
N GLY A 43 8.02 -41.34 -21.62
CA GLY A 43 7.81 -42.08 -20.36
C GLY A 43 8.34 -41.34 -19.12
N ALA A 44 8.52 -40.02 -19.24
CA ALA A 44 8.93 -39.17 -18.14
C ALA A 44 7.95 -39.33 -16.96
N PRO A 45 8.45 -39.31 -15.71
CA PRO A 45 7.57 -39.31 -14.54
C PRO A 45 6.61 -38.14 -14.62
N PHE A 46 5.35 -38.36 -14.24
CA PHE A 46 4.29 -37.34 -14.25
C PHE A 46 4.74 -35.99 -13.69
N VAL A 47 5.48 -35.99 -12.57
CA VAL A 47 6.00 -34.79 -11.92
C VAL A 47 6.94 -33.98 -12.82
N VAL A 48 7.79 -34.65 -13.60
CA VAL A 48 8.74 -33.97 -14.52
C VAL A 48 7.96 -33.29 -15.65
N ASP A 49 6.95 -33.98 -16.18
CA ASP A 49 6.10 -33.45 -17.25
C ASP A 49 5.24 -32.28 -16.75
N SER A 50 4.61 -32.42 -15.57
CA SER A 50 3.90 -31.35 -14.86
C SER A 50 4.75 -30.09 -14.70
N LEU A 51 6.01 -30.24 -14.26
CA LEU A 51 6.92 -29.12 -14.06
C LEU A 51 7.29 -28.44 -15.39
N ALA A 52 7.49 -29.21 -16.47
CA ALA A 52 7.76 -28.66 -17.79
C ALA A 52 6.57 -27.82 -18.30
N TYR A 53 5.34 -28.31 -18.14
CA TYR A 53 4.14 -27.55 -18.50
C TYR A 53 4.00 -26.26 -17.68
N VAL A 54 4.18 -26.33 -16.36
CA VAL A 54 4.12 -25.16 -15.47
C VAL A 54 5.23 -24.15 -15.77
N ALA A 55 6.42 -24.60 -16.15
CA ALA A 55 7.53 -23.71 -16.48
C ALA A 55 7.31 -22.98 -17.81
N VAL A 56 6.88 -23.71 -18.86
CA VAL A 56 6.75 -23.16 -20.21
C VAL A 56 5.43 -22.41 -20.39
N TRP A 57 4.31 -23.01 -20.00
CA TRP A 57 2.98 -22.46 -20.23
C TRP A 57 2.47 -21.63 -19.05
N GLY A 58 3.09 -21.77 -17.87
CA GLY A 58 2.77 -20.96 -16.70
C GLY A 58 3.36 -19.56 -16.73
N ILE A 59 4.13 -19.17 -17.76
CA ILE A 59 4.80 -17.85 -17.86
C ILE A 59 3.84 -16.68 -17.54
N PRO A 60 2.61 -16.59 -18.09
CA PRO A 60 1.70 -15.50 -17.76
C PRO A 60 1.33 -15.45 -16.28
N PHE A 61 1.16 -16.61 -15.64
CA PHE A 61 0.87 -16.70 -14.21
C PHE A 61 2.09 -16.34 -13.36
N TRP A 62 3.31 -16.74 -13.77
CA TRP A 62 4.54 -16.32 -13.11
C TRP A 62 4.75 -14.81 -13.18
N ILE A 63 4.57 -14.21 -14.37
CA ILE A 63 4.63 -12.77 -14.55
C ILE A 63 3.57 -12.07 -13.71
N ALA A 64 2.33 -12.59 -13.68
CA ALA A 64 1.27 -12.05 -12.85
C ALA A 64 1.62 -12.11 -11.35
N LEU A 65 2.10 -13.25 -10.85
CA LEU A 65 2.54 -13.41 -9.45
C LEU A 65 3.69 -12.46 -9.10
N LEU A 66 4.69 -12.33 -9.98
CA LEU A 66 5.80 -11.40 -9.78
C LEU A 66 5.32 -9.94 -9.77
N THR A 67 4.37 -9.60 -10.64
CA THR A 67 3.75 -8.28 -10.71
C THR A 67 2.94 -7.99 -9.45
N LEU A 68 2.12 -8.93 -8.99
CA LEU A 68 1.34 -8.82 -7.75
C LEU A 68 2.26 -8.70 -6.53
N TRP A 69 3.32 -9.49 -6.48
CA TRP A 69 4.36 -9.39 -5.45
C TRP A 69 5.03 -8.02 -5.45
N SER A 70 5.43 -7.52 -6.62
CA SER A 70 6.04 -6.20 -6.80
C SER A 70 5.10 -5.09 -6.33
N LEU A 71 3.84 -5.11 -6.78
CA LEU A 71 2.81 -4.15 -6.38
C LEU A 71 2.56 -4.17 -4.88
N ARG A 72 2.58 -5.33 -4.22
CA ARG A 72 2.47 -5.39 -2.76
C ARG A 72 3.72 -4.92 -2.05
N ARG A 73 4.89 -5.21 -2.60
CA ARG A 73 6.16 -4.80 -2.01
C ARG A 73 6.33 -3.29 -2.05
N TYR A 74 5.91 -2.65 -3.14
CA TYR A 74 6.03 -1.20 -3.36
C TYR A 74 4.77 -0.42 -2.99
N GLY A 75 3.61 -1.04 -2.94
CA GLY A 75 2.36 -0.43 -2.48
C GLY A 75 2.12 -0.59 -0.97
N ARG A 76 3.14 -0.97 -0.19
CA ARG A 76 2.98 -1.12 1.26
C ARG A 76 3.11 0.22 1.95
N VAL A 77 2.09 0.60 2.72
CA VAL A 77 2.14 1.74 3.63
C VAL A 77 2.48 1.23 5.02
N THR A 78 3.57 1.76 5.59
CA THR A 78 4.04 1.41 6.94
C THR A 78 4.24 2.69 7.72
N VAL A 79 3.61 2.79 8.88
CA VAL A 79 3.82 3.89 9.84
C VAL A 79 4.62 3.33 11.00
N THR A 80 5.78 3.93 11.24
CA THR A 80 6.62 3.68 12.41
C THR A 80 6.58 4.90 13.33
N ARG A 81 7.22 4.81 14.50
CA ARG A 81 7.33 5.96 15.44
C ARG A 81 8.09 7.15 14.87
N CYS A 82 8.97 6.94 13.89
CA CYS A 82 9.86 7.99 13.38
C CYS A 82 9.66 8.31 11.91
N GLU A 83 9.14 7.38 11.10
CA GLU A 83 8.94 7.56 9.66
C GLU A 83 7.61 6.97 9.16
N LEU A 84 6.96 7.71 8.25
CA LEU A 84 5.95 7.22 7.33
C LEU A 84 6.66 6.68 6.09
N ARG A 85 6.48 5.39 5.79
CA ARG A 85 7.06 4.73 4.63
C ARG A 85 5.95 4.34 3.66
N VAL A 86 6.09 4.77 2.42
CA VAL A 86 5.19 4.41 1.32
C VAL A 86 6.05 3.85 0.20
N GLY A 87 6.04 2.53 0.05
CA GLY A 87 6.90 1.86 -0.93
C GLY A 87 8.39 2.10 -0.68
N ARG A 88 9.03 2.81 -1.61
CA ARG A 88 10.45 3.20 -1.53
C ARG A 88 10.67 4.53 -0.81
N GLU A 89 9.65 5.37 -0.71
CA GLU A 89 9.75 6.70 -0.12
C GLU A 89 9.60 6.64 1.40
N ARG A 90 10.39 7.46 2.10
CA ARG A 90 10.39 7.56 3.55
C ARG A 90 10.30 9.03 3.94
N ILE A 91 9.31 9.36 4.74
CA ILE A 91 9.08 10.72 5.23
C ILE A 91 9.17 10.68 6.76
N PRO A 92 10.05 11.47 7.38
CA PRO A 92 10.11 11.54 8.83
C PRO A 92 8.79 12.09 9.39
N VAL A 93 8.25 11.48 10.45
CA VAL A 93 6.96 11.90 11.03
C VAL A 93 7.00 13.34 11.57
N HIS A 94 8.19 13.81 11.97
CA HIS A 94 8.37 15.19 12.45
C HIS A 94 8.30 16.24 11.34
N HIS A 95 8.42 15.83 10.06
CA HIS A 95 8.19 16.69 8.91
C HIS A 95 6.71 16.77 8.52
N LEU A 96 5.86 15.88 9.04
CA LEU A 96 4.42 15.96 8.77
C LEU A 96 3.80 17.08 9.60
N ASP A 97 2.90 17.83 8.97
CA ASP A 97 2.13 18.86 9.66
C ASP A 97 0.90 18.22 10.32
N ARG A 98 0.84 18.28 11.66
CA ARG A 98 -0.22 17.69 12.46
C ARG A 98 -1.59 18.34 12.20
N ALA A 99 -1.63 19.63 11.84
CA ALA A 99 -2.88 20.32 11.53
C ALA A 99 -3.57 19.71 10.31
N TYR A 100 -2.80 19.30 9.30
CA TYR A 100 -3.33 18.63 8.11
C TYR A 100 -3.68 17.16 8.37
N VAL A 101 -3.01 16.50 9.32
CA VAL A 101 -3.44 15.16 9.78
C VAL A 101 -4.79 15.25 10.49
N TYR A 102 -5.00 16.28 11.32
CA TYR A 102 -6.30 16.53 11.93
C TYR A 102 -7.37 16.88 10.90
N LEU A 103 -7.04 17.73 9.91
CA LEU A 103 -7.96 18.04 8.82
C LEU A 103 -8.41 16.74 8.11
N LEU A 104 -7.46 15.88 7.78
CA LEU A 104 -7.77 14.59 7.16
C LEU A 104 -8.62 13.70 8.08
N ALA A 105 -8.39 13.75 9.40
CA ALA A 105 -9.19 13.02 10.37
C ALA A 105 -10.65 13.51 10.41
N THR A 106 -10.89 14.82 10.25
CA THR A 106 -12.25 15.39 10.20
C THR A 106 -13.02 15.02 8.94
N GLU A 107 -12.32 14.90 7.80
CA GLU A 107 -12.94 14.60 6.52
C GLU A 107 -13.24 13.09 6.32
N LEU A 108 -12.64 12.22 7.14
CA LEU A 108 -12.86 10.78 7.05
C LEU A 108 -14.11 10.37 7.83
N PRO A 109 -15.17 9.84 7.17
CA PRO A 109 -16.42 9.49 7.86
C PRO A 109 -16.24 8.44 8.97
N ALA A 110 -15.29 7.53 8.79
CA ALA A 110 -14.95 6.49 9.77
C ALA A 110 -14.33 7.04 11.07
N LEU A 111 -13.86 8.28 11.04
CA LEU A 111 -13.12 8.97 12.10
C LEU A 111 -13.86 10.19 12.65
N ALA A 112 -14.67 10.88 11.84
CA ALA A 112 -15.37 12.13 12.16
C ALA A 112 -16.24 12.12 13.44
N GLY A 113 -16.57 10.95 14.01
CA GLY A 113 -17.28 10.83 15.29
C GLY A 113 -16.57 9.98 16.35
N ARG A 114 -15.32 9.56 16.11
CA ARG A 114 -14.57 8.63 16.99
C ARG A 114 -13.30 9.23 17.58
N LEU A 115 -12.86 10.39 17.10
CA LEU A 115 -11.73 11.08 17.68
C LEU A 115 -12.19 11.99 18.82
N PRO A 116 -11.55 11.90 20.01
CA PRO A 116 -11.75 12.86 21.08
C PRO A 116 -11.20 14.24 20.68
N ASP A 117 -11.84 15.31 21.18
CA ASP A 117 -11.50 16.74 21.05
C ASP A 117 -10.42 17.08 20.03
N LEU A 118 -10.85 17.30 18.78
CA LEU A 118 -10.01 17.92 17.77
C LEU A 118 -9.80 19.41 18.13
N PRO A 119 -8.57 19.94 17.99
CA PRO A 119 -8.31 21.35 18.25
C PRO A 119 -9.09 22.23 17.26
N ASP A 120 -9.59 23.37 17.73
CA ASP A 120 -10.26 24.35 16.85
C ASP A 120 -9.23 25.05 15.97
N LEU A 121 -9.02 24.48 14.77
CA LEU A 121 -8.08 24.97 13.77
C LEU A 121 -8.84 25.71 12.66
N PRO A 122 -8.18 26.63 11.93
CA PRO A 122 -8.79 27.34 10.81
C PRO A 122 -8.98 26.42 9.60
N TRP A 123 -9.96 25.52 9.69
CA TRP A 123 -10.17 24.41 8.75
C TRP A 123 -10.31 24.86 7.30
N ASP A 124 -11.02 25.95 7.06
CA ASP A 124 -11.26 26.46 5.71
C ASP A 124 -9.96 26.99 5.08
N ARG A 125 -9.10 27.63 5.88
CA ARG A 125 -7.77 28.06 5.41
C ARG A 125 -6.89 26.86 5.09
N LEU A 126 -6.89 25.84 5.94
CA LEU A 126 -6.11 24.62 5.72
C LEU A 126 -6.56 23.90 4.44
N ARG A 127 -7.87 23.77 4.22
CA ARG A 127 -8.44 23.23 2.97
C ARG A 127 -8.02 24.04 1.76
N ALA A 128 -8.14 25.37 1.80
CA ALA A 128 -7.74 26.23 0.70
C ALA A 128 -6.26 26.09 0.34
N ILE A 129 -5.36 26.03 1.33
CA ILE A 129 -3.92 25.84 1.09
C ILE A 129 -3.64 24.46 0.48
N ARG A 130 -4.28 23.41 1.00
CA ARG A 130 -4.14 22.05 0.46
C ARG A 130 -4.61 21.98 -0.98
N ASP A 131 -5.81 22.49 -1.27
CA ASP A 131 -6.45 22.37 -2.58
C ASP A 131 -5.71 23.21 -3.64
N ALA A 132 -5.01 24.28 -3.22
CA ALA A 132 -4.14 25.08 -4.09
C ALA A 132 -2.82 24.39 -4.45
N ARG A 133 -2.47 23.25 -3.82
CA ARG A 133 -1.18 22.58 -3.99
C ARG A 133 -1.36 21.19 -4.61
N PRO A 134 -0.79 20.91 -5.79
CA PRO A 134 -0.83 19.58 -6.36
C PRO A 134 -0.04 18.62 -5.48
N ALA A 135 -0.70 17.57 -4.97
CA ALA A 135 -0.07 16.58 -4.11
C ALA A 135 0.72 15.56 -4.94
N ARG A 136 2.01 15.38 -4.62
CA ARG A 136 2.82 14.33 -5.24
C ARG A 136 2.45 12.98 -4.65
N LEU A 137 2.03 12.04 -5.48
CA LEU A 137 1.75 10.68 -5.02
C LEU A 137 3.04 9.99 -4.55
N LEU A 138 3.00 9.45 -3.35
CA LEU A 138 4.13 8.76 -2.72
C LEU A 138 4.18 7.29 -3.13
N GLY A 139 5.41 6.78 -3.23
CA GLY A 139 5.67 5.36 -3.53
C GLY A 139 6.01 5.10 -4.99
N GLY A 140 6.40 6.12 -5.75
CA GLY A 140 6.79 6.01 -7.16
C GLY A 140 5.63 5.74 -8.13
N ALA A 141 4.39 5.87 -7.68
CA ALA A 141 3.23 5.81 -8.56
C ALA A 141 3.02 7.18 -9.22
N TYR A 142 2.86 7.20 -10.54
CA TYR A 142 2.56 8.41 -11.31
C TYR A 142 1.05 8.72 -11.36
N ALA A 143 0.22 7.79 -10.90
CA ALA A 143 -1.24 7.91 -10.88
C ALA A 143 -1.83 7.12 -9.72
N GLU A 144 -3.02 7.52 -9.31
CA GLU A 144 -3.80 6.84 -8.27
C GLU A 144 -4.04 5.36 -8.65
N PRO A 145 -3.72 4.40 -7.77
CA PRO A 145 -3.99 3.00 -8.05
C PRO A 145 -5.50 2.76 -8.20
N ILE A 146 -5.88 2.00 -9.23
CA ILE A 146 -7.30 1.69 -9.50
C ILE A 146 -7.98 1.10 -8.27
N GLY A 147 -9.09 1.71 -7.86
CA GLY A 147 -9.89 1.27 -6.72
C GLY A 147 -9.28 1.58 -5.35
N VAL A 148 -8.33 2.50 -5.27
CA VAL A 148 -7.73 2.98 -4.01
C VAL A 148 -7.71 4.50 -4.01
N ALA A 149 -8.30 5.11 -2.99
CA ALA A 149 -8.25 6.55 -2.82
C ALA A 149 -6.89 7.02 -2.29
N SER A 150 -6.45 8.16 -2.78
CA SER A 150 -5.25 8.88 -2.37
C SER A 150 -5.63 10.03 -1.44
N TYR A 151 -4.90 10.14 -0.34
CA TYR A 151 -5.18 11.13 0.69
C TYR A 151 -4.00 12.10 0.81
N PRO A 152 -4.22 13.40 0.54
CA PRO A 152 -3.18 14.40 0.65
C PRO A 152 -2.79 14.63 2.12
N LEU A 153 -1.49 14.74 2.35
CA LEU A 153 -0.84 15.14 3.58
C LEU A 153 0.06 16.33 3.26
N MET A 154 0.17 17.29 4.16
CA MET A 154 1.15 18.36 4.04
C MET A 154 2.35 18.10 4.94
N LEU A 155 3.52 18.43 4.40
CA LEU A 155 4.74 18.56 5.17
C LEU A 155 4.84 19.99 5.72
N LYS A 156 5.60 20.15 6.79
CA LYS A 156 5.91 21.45 7.42
C LYS A 156 6.64 22.41 6.49
N ASP A 157 7.29 21.91 5.44
CA ASP A 157 7.93 22.72 4.40
C ASP A 157 6.93 23.27 3.35
N GLY A 158 5.63 22.97 3.50
CA GLY A 158 4.58 23.37 2.58
C GLY A 158 4.43 22.47 1.35
N THR A 159 5.15 21.34 1.30
CA THR A 159 5.01 20.36 0.23
C THR A 159 3.78 19.49 0.44
N ALA A 160 2.96 19.33 -0.60
CA ALA A 160 1.82 18.41 -0.60
C ALA A 160 2.26 17.03 -1.11
N VAL A 161 1.97 15.99 -0.34
CA VAL A 161 2.22 14.59 -0.72
C VAL A 161 0.94 13.78 -0.55
N ALA A 162 0.66 12.82 -1.44
CA ALA A 162 -0.52 11.98 -1.35
C ALA A 162 -0.15 10.54 -1.04
N VAL A 163 -0.89 9.91 -0.12
CA VAL A 163 -0.73 8.49 0.23
C VAL A 163 -1.94 7.71 -0.26
N ALA A 164 -1.74 6.74 -1.15
CA ALA A 164 -2.78 5.79 -1.53
C ALA A 164 -2.92 4.70 -0.46
N THR A 165 -4.10 4.57 0.13
CA THR A 165 -4.37 3.54 1.14
C THR A 165 -5.82 3.07 1.10
N ARG A 166 -6.03 1.77 1.35
CA ARG A 166 -7.38 1.19 1.50
C ARG A 166 -7.97 1.36 2.89
N ASP A 167 -7.14 1.73 3.86
CA ASP A 167 -7.56 1.97 5.23
C ASP A 167 -6.97 3.32 5.70
N PRO A 168 -7.60 4.43 5.27
CA PRO A 168 -7.18 5.77 5.66
C PRO A 168 -7.41 6.04 7.15
N ALA A 169 -8.45 5.43 7.74
CA ALA A 169 -8.76 5.61 9.16
C ALA A 169 -7.66 5.02 10.06
N GLY A 170 -7.20 3.80 9.76
CA GLY A 170 -6.08 3.17 10.46
C GLY A 170 -4.78 3.96 10.30
N MET A 171 -4.51 4.45 9.08
CA MET A 171 -3.34 5.30 8.80
C MET A 171 -3.36 6.60 9.61
N VAL A 172 -4.46 7.35 9.58
CA VAL A 172 -4.59 8.63 10.29
C VAL A 172 -4.52 8.43 11.80
N LYS A 173 -5.17 7.39 12.34
CA LYS A 173 -5.05 7.05 13.76
C LYS A 173 -3.61 6.77 14.16
N ALA A 174 -2.86 6.03 13.34
CA ALA A 174 -1.45 5.77 13.58
C ALA A 174 -0.59 7.03 13.49
N LEU A 175 -0.87 7.91 12.51
CA LEU A 175 -0.18 9.19 12.36
C LEU A 175 -0.41 10.11 13.56
N LEU A 176 -1.66 10.25 14.03
CA LEU A 176 -1.97 11.06 15.21
C LEU A 176 -1.29 10.55 16.49
N ALA A 177 -1.00 9.25 16.57
CA ALA A 177 -0.28 8.67 17.71
C ALA A 177 1.24 8.95 17.69
N VAL A 178 1.82 9.33 16.54
CA VAL A 178 3.28 9.47 16.36
C VAL A 178 3.75 10.86 15.95
N VAL A 179 2.89 11.64 15.29
CA VAL A 179 3.22 12.99 14.85
C VAL A 179 3.23 13.90 16.10
N PRO A 180 4.34 14.59 16.42
CA PRO A 180 4.42 15.42 17.61
C PRO A 180 3.44 16.60 17.57
N GLU A 181 2.97 17.04 18.75
CA GLU A 181 2.31 18.34 18.90
C GLU A 181 3.36 19.39 18.60
N GLY A 182 3.18 20.09 17.48
CA GLY A 182 4.11 21.11 17.00
C GLY A 182 4.09 22.34 17.86
#